data_AF-A0A536DL30-F1
#
_entry.id   AF-A0A536DL30-F1
#
_cell.length_a   1.000
_cell.length_b   1.000
_cell.length_c   1.000
_cell.angle_alpha   90.00
_cell.angle_beta   90.00
_cell.angle_gamma   90.00
#
_symmetry.space_group_name_H-M   'P 1'
#
loop_
_entity.id
_entity.type
_entity.pdbx_description
1 polymer ?
#
loop_
_entity_poly.entity_id
_entity_poly.type
_entity_poly.pdbx_seq_one_letter_code
_entity_poly.pdbx_strand_id
1 'polypeptide(L)'
;MSISLSDPAAVNLIDRTPSAYDSPLLIKHLLQTPLAHATDQEIVYRDLQRFDYPTLRQRIGQLATGLASLGVKPGGTVAMMDWDSHRYL
;
A
#
# COMPACT_ATOMS: atom_id res chain seq x y z
N MET A 1 31.36 45.06 -14.67
CA MET A 1 30.97 44.70 -13.29
C MET A 1 29.90 43.64 -13.42
N SER A 2 30.29 42.40 -13.12
CA SER A 2 29.62 41.17 -13.54
C SER A 2 28.36 40.88 -12.72
N ILE A 3 27.31 40.46 -13.40
CA ILE A 3 26.10 39.85 -12.83
C ILE A 3 26.48 38.48 -12.27
N SER A 4 26.49 38.34 -10.94
CA SER A 4 26.64 37.06 -10.25
C SER A 4 25.27 36.41 -10.15
N LEU A 5 25.00 35.41 -10.99
CA LEU A 5 23.95 34.43 -10.74
C LEU A 5 24.44 33.47 -9.65
N SER A 6 23.90 33.59 -8.44
CA SER A 6 24.11 32.62 -7.36
C SER A 6 22.88 32.59 -6.46
N ASP A 7 21.84 31.85 -6.87
CA ASP A 7 21.16 30.89 -5.98
C ASP A 7 20.22 29.97 -6.82
N PRO A 8 20.40 28.64 -6.82
CA PRO A 8 19.55 27.75 -7.58
C PRO A 8 18.22 27.58 -6.85
N ALA A 9 17.15 28.07 -7.46
CA ALA A 9 15.76 27.81 -7.11
C ALA A 9 15.39 28.17 -5.66
N ALA A 10 14.96 29.40 -5.43
CA ALA A 10 14.11 29.74 -4.30
C ALA A 10 12.91 28.78 -4.29
N VAL A 11 12.99 27.75 -3.44
CA VAL A 11 11.93 26.77 -3.25
C VAL A 11 10.76 27.52 -2.63
N ASN A 12 9.73 27.74 -3.44
CA ASN A 12 8.48 28.33 -3.00
C ASN A 12 7.75 27.26 -2.18
N LEU A 13 8.08 27.16 -0.89
CA LEU A 13 7.55 26.15 0.01
C LEU A 13 6.10 26.55 0.35
N ILE A 14 5.14 25.80 -0.19
CA ILE A 14 3.71 26.01 0.12
C ILE A 14 3.49 25.59 1.58
N ASP A 15 2.89 26.47 2.38
CA ASP A 15 2.51 26.16 3.75
C ASP A 15 1.58 24.95 3.79
N ARG A 16 1.98 23.92 4.53
CA ARG A 16 1.20 22.69 4.65
C ARG A 16 -0.08 22.96 5.43
N THR A 17 -1.20 22.54 4.85
CA THR A 17 -2.48 22.52 5.55
C THR A 17 -2.39 21.64 6.81
N PRO A 18 -2.89 22.09 7.98
CA PRO A 18 -2.83 21.31 9.23
C PRO A 18 -3.50 19.93 9.18
N SER A 19 -4.44 19.71 8.25
CA SER A 19 -5.07 18.40 8.00
C SER A 19 -4.26 17.48 7.07
N ALA A 20 -3.12 17.94 6.53
CA ALA A 20 -2.24 17.12 5.72
C ALA A 20 -1.58 16.05 6.60
N TYR A 21 -1.91 14.79 6.33
CA TYR A 21 -1.43 13.66 7.12
C TYR A 21 -0.12 13.10 6.51
N ASP A 22 0.92 12.98 7.34
CA ASP A 22 2.24 12.45 6.95
C ASP A 22 2.29 10.91 6.90
N SER A 23 1.27 10.30 6.29
CA SER A 23 1.37 8.87 5.99
C SER A 23 2.16 8.69 4.71
N PRO A 24 3.20 7.82 4.69
CA PRO A 24 3.75 7.42 3.41
C PRO A 24 2.62 6.75 2.64
N LEU A 25 2.35 7.23 1.42
CA LEU A 25 1.22 6.86 0.55
C LEU A 25 1.36 5.43 0.01
N LEU A 26 1.50 4.48 0.92
CA LEU A 26 1.65 3.07 0.67
C LEU A 26 0.26 2.44 0.66
N ILE A 27 -0.01 1.61 -0.34
CA ILE A 27 -1.28 0.90 -0.52
C ILE A 27 -1.68 0.12 0.75
N LYS A 28 -0.71 -0.42 1.50
CA LYS A 28 -0.97 -1.15 2.76
C LYS A 28 -1.71 -0.33 3.82
N HIS A 29 -1.60 1.00 3.79
CA HIS A 29 -2.29 1.88 4.75
C HIS A 29 -3.78 1.97 4.48
N LEU A 30 -4.23 1.68 3.25
CA LEU A 30 -5.66 1.58 2.95
C LEU A 30 -6.34 0.46 3.75
N LEU A 31 -5.59 -0.56 4.20
CA LEU A 31 -6.14 -1.65 5.02
C LEU A 31 -6.34 -1.26 6.50
N GLN A 32 -5.76 -0.14 6.97
CA GLN A 32 -5.87 0.25 8.39
C GLN A 32 -7.31 0.65 8.75
N THR A 33 -7.97 1.44 7.91
CA THR A 33 -9.35 1.90 8.11
C THR A 33 -10.36 0.75 8.20
N PRO A 34 -10.43 -0.20 7.26
CA PRO A 34 -11.39 -1.30 7.35
C PRO A 34 -11.09 -2.25 8.52
N LEU A 35 -9.81 -2.46 8.89
CA LEU A 35 -9.47 -3.24 10.08
C LEU A 35 -9.88 -2.57 11.40
N ALA A 36 -10.05 -1.25 11.41
CA ALA A 36 -10.43 -0.50 12.61
C ALA A 36 -11.96 -0.29 12.72
N HIS A 37 -12.66 -0.16 11.58
CA HIS A 37 -14.05 0.29 11.56
C HIS A 37 -15.02 -0.69 10.88
N ALA A 38 -14.52 -1.69 10.16
CA ALA A 38 -15.33 -2.61 9.36
C ALA A 38 -14.75 -4.03 9.43
N THR A 39 -14.32 -4.46 10.62
CA THR A 39 -13.64 -5.74 10.84
C THR A 39 -14.44 -6.92 10.31
N ASP A 40 -15.73 -6.97 10.62
CA ASP A 40 -16.64 -8.07 10.27
C ASP A 40 -17.25 -7.92 8.87
N GLN A 41 -16.84 -6.89 8.12
CA GLN A 41 -17.34 -6.68 6.76
C GLN A 41 -16.81 -7.79 5.84
N GLU A 42 -17.73 -8.47 5.17
CA GLU A 42 -17.40 -9.56 4.26
C GLU A 42 -16.85 -9.04 2.92
N ILE A 43 -15.80 -9.72 2.46
CA ILE A 43 -15.24 -9.68 1.13
C ILE A 43 -15.73 -10.95 0.42
N VAL A 44 -16.54 -10.75 -0.63
CA VAL A 44 -17.29 -11.82 -1.28
C VAL A 44 -16.80 -11.99 -2.71
N TYR A 45 -16.33 -13.19 -3.05
CA TYR A 45 -16.04 -13.58 -4.43
C TYR A 45 -17.11 -14.56 -4.92
N ARG A 46 -18.04 -14.04 -5.73
CA ARG A 46 -19.22 -14.79 -6.23
C ARG A 46 -19.93 -15.49 -5.05
N ASP A 47 -20.51 -16.66 -5.28
CA ASP A 47 -21.08 -17.50 -4.21
C ASP A 47 -20.09 -18.57 -3.72
N LEU A 48 -18.81 -18.43 -4.06
CA LEU A 48 -17.80 -19.48 -3.86
C LEU A 48 -16.98 -19.27 -2.59
N GLN A 49 -16.65 -18.01 -2.27
CA GLN A 49 -15.83 -17.69 -1.10
C GLN A 49 -16.25 -16.38 -0.45
N ARG A 50 -16.18 -16.39 0.89
CA ARG A 50 -16.39 -15.23 1.76
C ARG A 50 -15.29 -15.22 2.81
N PHE A 51 -14.74 -14.04 3.09
CA PHE A 51 -13.78 -13.83 4.16
C PHE A 51 -13.84 -12.38 4.64
N ASP A 52 -13.30 -12.11 5.82
CA ASP A 52 -13.30 -10.78 6.44
C ASP A 52 -11.94 -10.06 6.25
N TYR A 53 -11.88 -8.79 6.65
CA TYR A 53 -10.64 -8.01 6.57
C TYR A 53 -9.48 -8.57 7.44
N PRO A 54 -9.71 -9.12 8.64
CA PRO A 54 -8.68 -9.85 9.40
C PRO A 54 -8.08 -11.02 8.62
N THR A 55 -8.92 -11.85 7.99
CA THR A 55 -8.48 -13.00 7.19
C THR A 55 -7.68 -12.54 5.98
N LEU A 56 -8.15 -11.49 5.29
CA LEU A 56 -7.39 -10.87 4.19
C LEU A 56 -5.99 -10.44 4.64
N ARG A 57 -5.89 -9.72 5.77
CA ARG A 57 -4.61 -9.27 6.33
C ARG A 57 -3.68 -10.45 6.63
N GLN A 58 -4.21 -11.54 7.19
CA GLN A 58 -3.43 -12.74 7.47
C GLN A 58 -2.87 -13.36 6.18
N ARG A 59 -3.68 -13.50 5.12
CA ARG A 59 -3.27 -14.06 3.83
C ARG A 59 -2.18 -13.21 3.16
N ILE A 60 -2.30 -11.88 3.22
CA ILE A 60 -1.24 -10.96 2.77
C ILE A 60 0.06 -11.21 3.54
N GLY A 61 -0.01 -11.39 4.86
CA GLY A 61 1.17 -11.67 5.70
C GLY A 61 1.84 -13.01 5.39
N GLN A 62 1.05 -14.05 5.12
CA GLN A 62 1.55 -15.36 4.70
C GLN A 62 2.26 -15.29 3.34
N LEU A 63 1.65 -14.61 2.36
CA LEU A 63 2.26 -14.38 1.06
C LEU A 63 3.57 -13.59 1.19
N ALA A 64 3.56 -12.50 1.96
CA ALA A 64 4.74 -11.68 2.19
C ALA A 64 5.88 -12.50 2.84
N THR A 65 5.54 -13.37 3.79
CA THR A 65 6.51 -14.27 4.44
C THR A 65 7.10 -15.27 3.45
N GLY A 66 6.27 -15.86 2.59
CA GLY A 66 6.72 -16.78 1.54
C GLY A 66 7.60 -16.09 0.49
N LEU A 67 7.27 -14.86 0.10
CA LEU A 67 8.11 -14.09 -0.83
C LEU A 67 9.45 -13.70 -0.18
N ALA A 68 9.44 -13.32 1.10
CA ALA A 68 10.65 -13.01 1.84
C ALA A 68 11.57 -14.24 1.97
N SER A 69 11.01 -15.44 2.21
CA SER A 69 11.81 -16.67 2.28
C SER A 69 12.40 -17.08 0.93
N LEU A 70 11.77 -16.70 -0.19
CA LEU A 70 12.31 -16.83 -1.55
C LEU A 70 13.35 -15.75 -1.90
N GLY A 71 13.65 -14.83 -0.98
CA GLY A 71 14.69 -13.80 -1.16
C GLY A 71 14.21 -12.51 -1.85
N VAL A 72 12.89 -12.30 -1.98
CA VAL A 72 12.35 -11.04 -2.49
C VAL A 72 12.69 -9.90 -1.55
N LYS A 73 13.19 -8.79 -2.09
CA LYS A 73 13.60 -7.59 -1.36
C LYS A 73 12.79 -6.37 -1.80
N PRO A 74 12.75 -5.29 -1.00
CA PRO A 74 12.23 -4.00 -1.45
C PRO A 74 12.86 -3.59 -2.79
N GLY A 75 12.03 -3.14 -3.74
CA GLY A 75 12.44 -2.84 -5.11
C GLY A 75 12.45 -4.05 -6.05
N GLY A 76 12.22 -5.26 -5.55
CA GLY A 76 12.06 -6.47 -6.37
C GLY A 76 10.70 -6.51 -7.08
N THR A 77 10.69 -7.08 -8.28
CA THR A 77 9.47 -7.31 -9.05
C THR A 77 9.06 -8.77 -8.96
N VAL A 78 7.80 -9.02 -8.59
CA VAL A 78 7.20 -10.36 -8.55
C VAL A 78 6.13 -10.40 -9.63
N ALA A 79 6.28 -11.29 -10.61
CA ALA A 79 5.26 -11.50 -11.63
C ALA A 79 4.14 -12.40 -11.07
N MET A 80 2.89 -12.06 -11.38
CA MET A 80 1.72 -12.85 -11.03
C MET A 80 0.95 -13.17 -12.31
N MET A 81 0.61 -14.43 -12.50
CA MET A 81 -0.26 -14.89 -13.58
C MET A 81 -1.44 -15.62 -12.95
N ASP A 82 -2.62 -15.04 -13.06
CA ASP A 82 -3.87 -15.62 -12.60
C ASP A 82 -4.99 -15.35 -13.60
N TRP A 83 -6.06 -16.14 -13.53
CA TRP A 83 -7.22 -16.06 -14.41
C TRP A 83 -8.42 -15.35 -13.75
N ASP A 84 -8.16 -14.35 -12.88
CA ASP A 84 -9.20 -13.64 -12.10
C ASP A 84 -10.02 -14.58 -11.18
N SER A 85 -9.30 -15.28 -10.31
CA SER A 85 -9.91 -16.15 -9.30
C SER A 85 -9.84 -15.53 -7.90
N HIS A 86 -10.60 -16.06 -6.95
CA HIS A 86 -10.47 -15.73 -5.52
C HIS A 86 -9.05 -15.97 -4.94
N ARG A 87 -8.12 -16.55 -5.73
CA ARG A 87 -6.71 -16.67 -5.34
C ARG A 87 -6.00 -15.32 -5.35
N TYR A 88 -6.62 -14.29 -5.92
CA TYR A 88 -6.23 -12.92 -5.62
C TYR A 88 -6.57 -12.63 -4.17
N LEU A 89 -5.54 -12.84 -3.34
CA LEU A 89 -5.56 -12.74 -1.89
C LEU A 89 -6.49 -13.71 -1.21
#